data_AF-A0A7Y8ATP4-F1
#
_entry.id   AF-A0A7Y8ATP4-F1
#
_cell.length_a   1.000
_cell.length_b   1.000
_cell.length_c   1.000
_cell.angle_alpha   90.00
_cell.angle_beta   90.00
_cell.angle_gamma   90.00
#
_symmetry.space_group_name_H-M   'P 1'
#
loop_
_entity.id
_entity.type
_entity.pdbx_description
1 polymer ?
#
loop_
_entity_poly.entity_id
_entity_poly.type
_entity_poly.pdbx_seq_one_letter_code
_entity_poly.pdbx_strand_id
1 'polypeptide(L)'
;LIGLVIRLRRLDHHDDVTALYKSVSNQITTIMEEVSQLDYDAGMLKAYSYSLCLLIDEVVMRTTWGRLSTWSERSLLSQFHGETRGGERFFTIMNNMIPEAARYQHVLEFMYQCLISGLKGKYGAHSKGDDEIQKIIDQLHSLLRPLRGETPKRLT
;
A
#
# COMPACT_ATOMS: atom_id res chain seq x y z
N LEU A 1 -6.12 -9.14 -0.08
CA LEU A 1 -4.81 -8.83 0.52
C LEU A 1 -4.86 -7.90 1.76
N ILE A 2 -5.71 -6.87 1.85
CA ILE A 2 -5.77 -5.99 3.05
C ILE A 2 -6.08 -6.77 4.35
N GLY A 3 -7.01 -7.73 4.32
CA GLY A 3 -7.26 -8.62 5.47
C GLY A 3 -6.06 -9.51 5.83
N LEU A 4 -5.18 -9.84 4.87
CA LEU A 4 -3.92 -10.54 5.15
C LEU A 4 -2.93 -9.62 5.88
N VAL A 5 -2.81 -8.35 5.46
CA VAL A 5 -1.95 -7.35 6.12
C VAL A 5 -2.28 -7.24 7.62
N ILE A 6 -3.56 -7.24 7.98
CA ILE A 6 -3.99 -7.20 9.40
C ILE A 6 -3.56 -8.46 10.15
N ARG A 7 -3.66 -9.64 9.53
CA ARG A 7 -3.27 -10.93 10.14
C ARG A 7 -1.76 -11.05 10.32
N LEU A 8 -0.98 -10.68 9.30
CA LEU A 8 0.49 -10.78 9.33
C LEU A 8 1.12 -9.96 10.46
N ARG A 9 0.50 -8.84 10.86
CA ARG A 9 0.97 -8.03 11.99
C ARG A 9 0.87 -8.70 13.35
N ARG A 10 -0.01 -9.69 13.47
CA ARG A 10 -0.28 -10.41 14.73
C ARG A 10 0.39 -11.78 14.77
N LEU A 11 1.12 -12.14 13.72
CA LEU A 11 1.82 -13.42 13.60
C LEU A 11 3.24 -13.27 14.13
N ASP A 12 3.48 -13.84 15.30
CA ASP A 12 4.82 -13.88 15.92
C ASP A 12 5.76 -14.88 15.21
N HIS A 13 5.18 -15.87 14.52
CA HIS A 13 5.89 -16.89 13.77
C HIS A 13 5.13 -17.26 12.48
N HIS A 14 5.86 -17.71 11.47
CA HIS A 14 5.30 -18.33 10.27
C HIS A 14 6.26 -19.40 9.74
N ASP A 15 5.82 -20.65 9.67
CA ASP A 15 6.69 -21.80 9.37
C ASP A 15 7.24 -21.77 7.94
N ASP A 16 6.39 -21.47 6.94
CA ASP A 16 6.78 -21.48 5.52
C ASP A 16 6.63 -20.09 4.87
N VAL A 17 7.60 -19.22 5.15
CA VAL A 17 7.63 -17.86 4.58
C VAL A 17 7.79 -17.89 3.05
N THR A 18 8.42 -18.92 2.50
CA THR A 18 8.60 -19.08 1.04
C THR A 18 7.28 -19.37 0.35
N ALA A 19 6.43 -20.25 0.91
CA ALA A 19 5.10 -20.49 0.40
C ALA A 19 4.20 -19.27 0.53
N LEU A 20 4.29 -18.53 1.65
CA LEU A 20 3.58 -17.26 1.82
C LEU A 20 3.99 -16.26 0.74
N TYR A 21 5.29 -16.09 0.49
CA TYR A 21 5.82 -15.20 -0.53
C TYR A 21 5.22 -15.52 -1.89
N LYS A 22 5.32 -16.79 -2.33
CA LYS A 22 4.76 -17.25 -3.61
C LYS A 22 3.25 -17.02 -3.70
N SER A 23 2.52 -17.33 -2.62
CA SER A 23 1.07 -17.14 -2.57
C SER A 23 0.68 -15.66 -2.71
N VAL A 24 1.41 -14.76 -2.06
CA VAL A 24 1.16 -13.33 -2.14
C VAL A 24 1.55 -12.77 -3.51
N SER A 25 2.70 -13.16 -4.06
CA SER A 25 3.10 -12.76 -5.41
C SER A 25 2.06 -13.19 -6.45
N ASN A 26 1.56 -14.43 -6.37
CA ASN A 26 0.52 -14.91 -7.27
C ASN A 26 -0.78 -14.11 -7.13
N GLN A 27 -1.21 -13.82 -5.89
CA GLN A 27 -2.40 -12.99 -5.66
C GLN A 27 -2.23 -11.58 -6.23
N ILE A 28 -1.05 -10.96 -6.09
CA ILE A 28 -0.77 -9.64 -6.69
C ILE A 28 -0.88 -9.73 -8.21
N THR A 29 -0.25 -10.72 -8.84
CA THR A 29 -0.35 -10.92 -10.30
C THR A 29 -1.82 -11.06 -10.74
N THR A 30 -2.60 -11.92 -10.10
CA THR A 30 -4.02 -12.12 -10.44
C THR A 30 -4.83 -10.83 -10.27
N ILE A 31 -4.63 -10.10 -9.16
CA ILE A 31 -5.31 -8.81 -8.95
C ILE A 31 -4.93 -7.83 -10.06
N MET A 32 -3.66 -7.77 -10.46
CA MET A 32 -3.23 -6.85 -11.50
C MET A 32 -3.79 -7.22 -12.87
N GLU A 33 -3.90 -8.51 -13.19
CA GLU A 33 -4.57 -9.00 -14.40
C GLU A 33 -6.03 -8.57 -14.42
N GLU A 34 -6.76 -8.77 -13.32
CA GLU A 34 -8.17 -8.38 -13.19
C GLU A 34 -8.37 -6.86 -13.30
N VAL A 35 -7.61 -6.08 -12.54
CA VAL A 35 -7.74 -4.62 -12.50
C VAL A 35 -7.29 -3.99 -13.83
N SER A 36 -6.39 -4.63 -14.59
CA SER A 36 -5.98 -4.16 -15.92
C SER A 36 -7.10 -4.21 -16.97
N GLN A 37 -8.16 -4.99 -16.73
CA GLN A 37 -9.33 -5.06 -17.60
C GLN A 37 -10.34 -3.94 -17.33
N LEU A 38 -10.11 -3.13 -16.30
CA LEU A 38 -10.94 -1.97 -15.96
C LEU A 38 -10.39 -0.71 -16.63
N ASP A 39 -11.21 0.36 -16.64
CA ASP A 39 -10.85 1.64 -17.25
C ASP A 39 -9.93 2.47 -16.33
N TYR A 40 -8.70 1.99 -16.16
CA TYR A 40 -7.64 2.66 -15.41
C TYR A 40 -6.41 2.88 -16.28
N ASP A 41 -5.83 4.07 -16.21
CA ASP A 41 -4.58 4.33 -16.91
C ASP A 41 -3.39 3.59 -16.27
N ALA A 42 -2.32 3.41 -17.05
CA ALA A 42 -1.13 2.70 -16.60
C ALA A 42 -0.47 3.33 -15.36
N GLY A 43 -0.63 4.64 -15.16
CA GLY A 43 -0.14 5.35 -13.98
C GLY A 43 -0.89 4.93 -12.72
N MET A 44 -2.22 4.84 -12.79
CA MET A 44 -3.06 4.33 -11.70
C MET A 44 -2.74 2.88 -11.35
N LEU A 45 -2.66 2.00 -12.36
CA LEU A 45 -2.32 0.59 -12.16
C LEU A 45 -0.95 0.42 -11.49
N LYS A 46 0.04 1.20 -11.94
CA LYS A 46 1.39 1.17 -11.37
C LYS A 46 1.42 1.71 -9.93
N ALA A 47 0.70 2.79 -9.63
CA ALA A 47 0.63 3.33 -8.28
C ALA A 47 -0.09 2.38 -7.32
N TYR A 48 -1.13 1.70 -7.79
CA TYR A 48 -1.86 0.68 -7.03
C TYR A 48 -0.96 -0.49 -6.65
N SER A 49 -0.32 -1.16 -7.62
CA SER A 49 0.58 -2.29 -7.35
C SER A 49 1.77 -1.89 -6.48
N TYR A 50 2.33 -0.71 -6.72
CA TYR A 50 3.43 -0.17 -5.92
C TYR A 50 3.05 -0.03 -4.45
N SER A 51 1.90 0.60 -4.18
CA SER A 51 1.40 0.84 -2.83
C SER A 51 1.09 -0.46 -2.10
N LEU A 52 0.54 -1.44 -2.80
CA LEU A 52 0.24 -2.76 -2.27
C LEU A 52 1.51 -3.54 -1.91
N CYS A 53 2.49 -3.58 -2.82
CA CYS A 53 3.78 -4.24 -2.57
C CYS A 53 4.50 -3.62 -1.38
N LEU A 54 4.60 -2.29 -1.34
CA LEU A 54 5.28 -1.58 -0.26
C LEU A 54 4.60 -1.80 1.10
N LEU A 55 3.27 -1.77 1.16
CA LEU A 55 2.53 -2.01 2.41
C LEU A 55 2.82 -3.42 2.95
N ILE A 56 2.74 -4.44 2.09
CA ILE A 56 2.97 -5.83 2.51
C ILE A 56 4.43 -6.02 2.95
N ASP A 57 5.38 -5.52 2.16
CA ASP A 57 6.80 -5.59 2.49
C ASP A 57 7.09 -4.96 3.86
N GLU A 58 6.57 -3.76 4.15
CA GLU A 58 6.75 -3.14 5.46
C GLU A 58 6.14 -3.94 6.61
N VAL A 59 4.97 -4.54 6.39
CA VAL A 59 4.33 -5.37 7.42
C VAL A 59 5.15 -6.62 7.70
N VAL A 60 5.61 -7.30 6.66
CA VAL A 60 6.43 -8.52 6.82
C VAL A 60 7.78 -8.17 7.45
N MET A 61 8.46 -7.11 7.01
CA MET A 61 9.77 -6.70 7.52
C MET A 61 9.74 -6.19 8.98
N ARG A 62 8.56 -5.85 9.52
CA ARG A 62 8.41 -5.56 10.97
C ARG A 62 8.48 -6.81 11.84
N THR A 63 8.21 -7.98 11.28
CA THR A 63 8.30 -9.26 12.00
C THR A 63 9.73 -9.82 11.99
N THR A 64 10.08 -10.61 13.00
CA THR A 64 11.40 -11.26 13.06
C THR A 64 11.55 -12.33 11.97
N TRP A 65 10.51 -13.14 11.74
CA TRP A 65 10.53 -14.17 10.70
C TRP A 65 10.64 -13.58 9.29
N GLY A 66 10.00 -12.43 9.02
CA GLY A 66 10.11 -11.76 7.74
C GLY A 66 11.54 -11.31 7.46
N ARG A 67 12.21 -10.68 8.44
CA ARG A 67 13.60 -10.22 8.31
C ARG A 67 14.61 -11.36 8.10
N LEU A 68 14.34 -12.53 8.67
CA LEU A 68 15.20 -13.72 8.59
C LEU A 68 14.82 -14.67 7.44
N SER A 69 14.01 -14.21 6.48
CA SER A 69 13.51 -15.03 5.37
C SER A 69 13.96 -14.48 4.01
N THR A 70 13.67 -15.26 2.96
CA THR A 70 13.85 -14.87 1.55
C THR A 70 13.17 -13.55 1.17
N TRP A 71 12.17 -13.12 1.94
CA TRP A 71 11.49 -11.83 1.74
C TRP A 71 12.42 -10.63 1.95
N SER A 72 13.44 -10.74 2.81
CA SER A 72 14.42 -9.66 3.02
C SER A 72 15.49 -9.62 1.91
N GLU A 73 15.74 -10.75 1.24
CA GLU A 73 16.66 -10.86 0.12
C GLU A 73 16.06 -10.25 -1.16
N ARG A 74 14.77 -10.53 -1.42
CA ARG A 74 14.02 -9.97 -2.54
C ARG A 74 12.59 -9.69 -2.11
N SER A 75 12.30 -8.42 -1.84
CA SER A 75 10.96 -7.98 -1.46
C SER A 75 9.99 -7.99 -2.65
N LEU A 76 8.69 -7.86 -2.40
CA LEU A 76 7.68 -7.74 -3.46
C LEU A 76 7.93 -6.49 -4.31
N LEU A 77 8.26 -5.37 -3.68
CA LEU A 77 8.59 -4.13 -4.38
C LEU A 77 9.78 -4.32 -5.33
N SER A 78 10.82 -5.04 -4.88
CA SER A 78 11.95 -5.38 -5.73
C SER A 78 11.54 -6.30 -6.88
N GLN A 79 10.70 -7.31 -6.61
CA GLN A 79 10.22 -8.25 -7.61
C GLN A 79 9.38 -7.58 -8.70
N PHE A 80 8.41 -6.75 -8.34
CA PHE A 80 7.43 -6.18 -9.26
C PHE A 80 7.83 -4.82 -9.84
N HIS A 81 8.65 -4.05 -9.14
CA HIS A 81 9.02 -2.68 -9.53
C HIS A 81 10.53 -2.46 -9.68
N GLY A 82 11.36 -3.44 -9.33
CA GLY A 82 12.81 -3.29 -9.38
C GLY A 82 13.37 -2.30 -8.36
N GLU A 83 12.60 -1.96 -7.32
CA GLU A 83 12.96 -0.96 -6.32
C GLU A 83 13.16 -1.60 -4.94
N THR A 84 14.24 -1.23 -4.24
CA THR A 84 14.56 -1.72 -2.89
C THR A 84 14.33 -0.68 -1.78
N ARG A 85 14.14 0.60 -2.14
CA ARG A 85 13.91 1.71 -1.19
C ARG A 85 12.72 2.56 -1.66
N GLY A 86 11.53 2.00 -1.57
CA GLY A 86 10.32 2.65 -2.12
C GLY A 86 9.61 3.65 -1.23
N GLY A 87 10.03 3.78 0.03
CA GLY A 87 9.34 4.57 1.03
C GLY A 87 9.23 6.06 0.69
N GLU A 88 10.11 6.62 -0.13
CA GLU A 88 10.02 8.00 -0.61
C GLU A 88 9.19 8.13 -1.88
N ARG A 89 9.40 7.20 -2.82
CA ARG A 89 8.75 7.20 -4.13
C ARG A 89 7.23 7.03 -4.02
N PHE A 90 6.73 6.30 -3.01
CA PHE A 90 5.30 6.27 -2.69
C PHE A 90 4.71 7.68 -2.54
N PHE A 91 5.34 8.54 -1.73
CA PHE A 91 4.86 9.91 -1.51
C PHE A 91 5.06 10.80 -2.74
N THR A 92 6.11 10.57 -3.54
CA THR A 92 6.29 11.26 -4.83
C THR A 92 5.16 10.93 -5.80
N ILE A 93 4.80 9.65 -5.93
CA ILE A 93 3.69 9.20 -6.78
C ILE A 93 2.38 9.85 -6.31
N MET A 94 2.12 9.81 -5.01
CA MET A 94 0.94 10.42 -4.39
C MET A 94 0.85 11.92 -4.68
N ASN A 95 1.93 12.66 -4.44
CA ASN A 95 1.98 14.11 -4.64
C ASN A 95 1.78 14.52 -6.11
N ASN A 96 2.21 13.67 -7.05
CA ASN A 96 1.97 13.91 -8.47
C ASN A 96 0.51 13.67 -8.88
N MET A 97 -0.22 12.85 -8.13
CA MET A 97 -1.64 12.53 -8.41
C MET A 97 -2.62 13.49 -7.73
N ILE A 98 -2.24 14.09 -6.59
CA ILE A 98 -3.08 15.03 -5.84
C ILE A 98 -3.65 16.20 -6.68
N PRO A 99 -2.89 16.85 -7.59
CA PRO A 99 -3.43 17.94 -8.40
C PRO A 99 -4.61 17.55 -9.30
N GLU A 100 -4.67 16.28 -9.71
CA GLU A 100 -5.75 15.71 -10.53
C GLU A 100 -6.58 14.71 -9.69
N ALA A 101 -6.85 15.00 -8.42
CA ALA A 101 -7.45 14.05 -7.48
C ALA A 101 -8.79 13.46 -7.94
N ALA A 102 -9.61 14.22 -8.68
CA ALA A 102 -10.87 13.69 -9.24
C ALA A 102 -10.63 12.57 -10.27
N ARG A 103 -9.57 12.71 -11.08
CA ARG A 103 -9.15 11.67 -12.04
C ARG A 103 -8.55 10.47 -11.31
N TYR A 104 -7.66 10.72 -10.35
CA TYR A 104 -6.93 9.67 -9.61
C TYR A 104 -7.64 9.21 -8.33
N GLN A 105 -8.94 9.46 -8.20
CA GLN A 105 -9.67 9.30 -6.93
C GLN A 105 -9.50 7.91 -6.34
N HIS A 106 -9.75 6.85 -7.12
CA HIS A 106 -9.73 5.48 -6.60
C HIS A 106 -8.35 5.05 -6.11
N VAL A 107 -7.28 5.42 -6.83
CA VAL A 107 -5.92 5.06 -6.41
C VAL A 107 -5.45 5.91 -5.23
N LEU A 108 -5.82 7.19 -5.16
CA LEU A 108 -5.54 8.02 -3.98
C LEU A 108 -6.31 7.53 -2.74
N GLU A 109 -7.55 7.07 -2.89
CA GLU A 109 -8.30 6.40 -1.82
C GLU A 109 -7.61 5.12 -1.37
N PHE A 110 -7.05 4.34 -2.30
CA PHE A 110 -6.27 3.15 -1.95
C PHE A 110 -4.96 3.50 -1.23
N MET A 111 -4.25 4.53 -1.67
CA MET A 111 -3.03 5.02 -0.99
C MET A 111 -3.34 5.54 0.41
N TYR A 112 -4.45 6.27 0.57
CA TYR A 112 -4.99 6.65 1.88
C TYR A 112 -5.25 5.40 2.74
N GLN A 113 -5.90 4.38 2.19
CA GLN A 113 -6.14 3.11 2.87
C GLN A 113 -4.83 2.44 3.32
N CYS A 114 -3.76 2.48 2.52
CA CYS A 114 -2.44 1.96 2.91
C CYS A 114 -1.86 2.71 4.11
N LEU A 115 -1.97 4.05 4.14
CA LEU A 115 -1.48 4.89 5.24
C LEU A 115 -2.24 4.63 6.54
N ILE A 116 -3.58 4.64 6.53
CA ILE A 116 -4.37 4.31 7.73
C ILE A 116 -4.20 2.85 8.15
N SER A 117 -3.89 1.98 7.17
CA SER A 117 -3.53 0.62 7.49
C SER A 117 -2.20 0.59 8.21
N GLY A 118 -1.29 1.55 8.11
CA GLY A 118 -0.05 1.66 8.89
C GLY A 118 1.24 1.63 8.06
N LEU A 119 1.14 1.84 6.75
CA LEU A 119 2.31 2.10 5.90
C LEU A 119 3.00 3.37 6.38
N LYS A 120 4.32 3.32 6.63
CA LYS A 120 5.09 4.50 7.07
C LYS A 120 6.00 5.08 6.00
N GLY A 121 6.49 4.26 5.07
CA GLY A 121 7.45 4.66 4.04
C GLY A 121 8.67 5.36 4.66
N LYS A 122 9.11 6.45 4.01
CA LYS A 122 10.26 7.24 4.48
C LYS A 122 10.12 7.78 5.91
N TYR A 123 8.90 7.92 6.43
CA TYR A 123 8.66 8.45 7.77
C TYR A 123 8.87 7.40 8.87
N GLY A 124 9.03 6.12 8.54
CA GLY A 124 9.18 5.04 9.52
C GLY A 124 10.41 5.16 10.43
N ALA A 125 11.46 5.88 9.99
CA ALA A 125 12.68 6.10 10.75
C ALA A 125 12.74 7.49 11.44
N HIS A 126 11.73 8.34 11.24
CA HIS A 126 11.71 9.70 11.79
C HIS A 126 11.05 9.72 13.17
N SER A 127 11.64 10.47 14.11
CA SER A 127 11.11 10.61 15.48
C SER A 127 9.70 11.24 15.53
N LYS A 128 9.38 12.10 14.57
CA LYS A 128 8.04 12.69 14.35
C LYS A 128 7.30 12.08 13.16
N GLY A 129 7.71 10.88 12.73
CA GLY A 129 7.17 10.25 11.53
C GLY A 129 5.67 10.01 11.58
N ASP A 130 5.16 9.64 12.76
CA ASP A 130 3.74 9.37 12.96
C ASP A 130 2.89 10.66 12.86
N ASP A 131 3.39 11.79 13.37
CA ASP A 131 2.74 13.10 13.22
C ASP A 131 2.67 13.52 11.75
N GLU A 132 3.75 13.29 10.98
CA GLU A 132 3.78 13.62 9.56
C GLU A 132 2.82 12.75 8.74
N ILE A 133 2.74 11.45 9.05
CA ILE A 133 1.76 10.56 8.42
C ILE A 133 0.34 10.99 8.75
N GLN A 134 0.06 11.37 10.00
CA GLN A 134 -1.28 11.81 10.40
C GLN A 134 -1.71 13.07 9.62
N LYS A 135 -0.81 14.04 9.45
CA LYS A 135 -1.09 15.23 8.61
C LYS A 135 -1.43 14.85 7.16
N ILE A 136 -0.71 13.89 6.58
CA ILE A 136 -0.97 13.42 5.22
C ILE A 136 -2.32 12.71 5.14
N ILE A 137 -2.65 11.88 6.13
CA ILE A 137 -3.96 11.21 6.24
C ILE A 137 -5.08 12.25 6.29
N ASP A 138 -4.94 13.28 7.13
CA ASP A 138 -5.94 14.34 7.27
C ASP A 138 -6.11 15.14 5.97
N GLN A 139 -5.00 15.46 5.29
CA GLN A 139 -5.01 16.13 3.99
C GLN A 139 -5.72 15.30 2.92
N LEU A 140 -5.37 14.01 2.77
CA LEU A 140 -6.03 13.12 1.81
C LEU A 140 -7.50 12.93 2.15
N HIS A 141 -7.85 12.78 3.43
CA HIS A 141 -9.25 12.68 3.84
C HIS A 141 -10.04 13.92 3.43
N SER A 142 -9.52 15.12 3.72
CA SER A 142 -10.19 16.38 3.34
C SER A 142 -10.30 16.55 1.83
N LEU A 143 -9.32 16.07 1.06
CA LEU A 143 -9.30 16.12 -0.40
C LEU A 143 -10.32 15.16 -1.02
N LEU A 144 -10.38 13.92 -0.53
CA LEU A 144 -11.14 12.82 -1.12
C LEU A 144 -12.59 12.78 -0.64
N ARG A 145 -12.88 13.27 0.57
CA ARG A 145 -14.23 13.19 1.16
C ARG A 145 -15.33 13.84 0.30
N PRO A 146 -15.13 15.03 -0.30
CA PRO A 146 -16.12 15.65 -1.17
C PRO A 146 -16.37 14.87 -2.48
N LEU A 147 -15.36 14.16 -2.98
CA LEU A 147 -15.45 13.39 -4.23
C LEU A 147 -16.36 12.15 -4.12
N ARG A 148 -16.65 11.70 -2.89
CA ARG A 148 -17.58 10.58 -2.63
C ARG A 148 -19.06 10.97 -2.68
N GLY A 149 -19.37 12.26 -2.86
CA GLY A 149 -20.75 12.75 -2.81
C GLY A 149 -21.34 12.75 -1.39
N GLU A 150 -22.67 12.89 -1.31
CA GLU A 150 -23.39 13.00 -0.05
C GLU A 150 -23.25 11.72 0.80
N THR A 151 -23.08 11.88 2.11
CA THR A 151 -23.16 10.75 3.05
C THR A 151 -24.54 10.10 2.92
N PRO A 152 -24.63 8.76 2.73
CA PRO A 152 -25.90 8.08 2.75
C PRO A 152 -26.63 8.38 4.07
N LYS A 153 -27.83 8.96 3.99
CA LYS A 153 -28.64 9.32 5.17
C LYS A 153 -29.16 8.09 5.92
N ARG A 154 -29.10 6.91 5.29
CA ARG A 154 -29.44 5.61 5.89
C ARG A 154 -28.47 4.57 5.35
N LEU A 155 -28.05 3.67 6.24
CA LEU A 155 -27.38 2.43 5.87
C LEU A 155 -28.50 1.47 5.43
N THR A 156 -28.58 1.19 4.14
CA THR A 156 -29.49 0.16 3.60
C THR A 156 -28.95 -1.23 3.86
#